data_AF-A0A943N9F3-F1
#
_entry.id   AF-A0A943N9F3-F1
#
_cell.length_a   1.000
_cell.length_b   1.000
_cell.length_c   1.000
_cell.angle_alpha   90.00
_cell.angle_beta   90.00
_cell.angle_gamma   90.00
#
_symmetry.space_group_name_H-M   'P 1'
#
loop_
_entity.id
_entity.type
_entity.pdbx_description
1 polymer ?
#
loop_
_entity_poly.entity_id
_entity_poly.type
_entity_poly.pdbx_seq_one_letter_code
_entity_poly.pdbx_strand_id
1 'polypeptide(L)'
;EDHSYVAQLAALGYITREEAARHPQRNIITRAVGTRPIERVDVFECAWEKGDKLLICTDGLYGELSEDELADALGRSAEELQTACDALVERALKAGSRDNISAVIIYNDGENAE
;
A
#
# COMPACT_ATOMS: atom_id res chain seq x y z
N GLU A 1 8.01 7.14 -3.36
CA GLU A 1 6.86 7.70 -4.11
C GLU A 1 6.41 6.68 -5.12
N ASP A 2 5.12 6.66 -5.44
CA ASP A 2 4.58 5.72 -6.43
C ASP A 2 5.12 6.01 -7.82
N HIS A 3 5.44 4.95 -8.55
CA HIS A 3 5.90 5.05 -9.93
C HIS A 3 4.70 5.14 -10.88
N SER A 4 3.91 6.21 -10.72
CA SER A 4 2.71 6.48 -11.52
C SER A 4 2.80 7.82 -12.26
N TYR A 5 2.05 7.94 -13.35
CA TYR A 5 2.03 9.16 -14.16
C TYR A 5 1.56 10.37 -13.36
N VAL A 6 0.53 10.18 -12.53
CA VAL A 6 -0.04 11.25 -11.70
C VAL A 6 0.89 11.66 -10.57
N ALA A 7 1.66 10.72 -9.99
CA ALA A 7 2.69 11.04 -9.00
C ALA A 7 3.78 11.93 -9.60
N GLN A 8 4.21 11.66 -10.85
CA GLN A 8 5.17 12.52 -11.55
C GLN A 8 4.62 13.91 -11.84
N LEU A 9 3.35 14.01 -12.27
CA LEU A 9 2.71 15.31 -12.50
C LEU A 9 2.62 16.14 -11.21
N ALA A 10 2.27 15.49 -10.10
CA ALA A 10 2.23 16.15 -8.78
C ALA A 10 3.63 16.59 -8.32
N ALA A 11 4.64 15.74 -8.49
CA ALA A 11 6.03 16.06 -8.14
C ALA A 11 6.58 17.24 -8.97
N LEU A 12 6.15 17.38 -10.22
CA LEU A 12 6.49 18.51 -11.10
C LEU A 12 5.63 19.75 -10.86
N GLY A 13 4.64 19.68 -9.97
CA GLY A 13 3.75 20.80 -9.62
C GLY A 13 2.67 21.11 -10.65
N TYR A 14 2.41 20.21 -11.62
CA TYR A 14 1.34 20.41 -12.61
C TYR A 14 -0.06 20.18 -12.04
N ILE A 15 -0.17 19.33 -11.02
CA ILE A 15 -1.41 19.03 -10.31
C ILE A 15 -1.15 18.93 -8.81
N THR A 16 -2.20 19.10 -8.02
CA THR A 16 -2.19 18.85 -6.57
C THR A 16 -2.34 17.35 -6.26
N ARG A 17 -2.07 16.95 -5.01
CA ARG A 17 -2.27 15.55 -4.57
C ARG A 17 -3.75 15.16 -4.65
N GLU A 18 -4.64 16.08 -4.32
CA GLU A 18 -6.09 15.90 -4.38
C GLU A 18 -6.57 15.70 -5.83
N GLU A 19 -6.01 16.45 -6.78
CA GLU A 19 -6.29 16.27 -8.20
C GLU A 19 -5.73 14.94 -8.73
N ALA A 20 -4.52 14.54 -8.29
CA ALA A 20 -3.91 13.26 -8.66
C ALA A 20 -4.81 12.07 -8.30
N ALA A 21 -5.40 12.08 -7.11
CA ALA A 21 -6.31 11.04 -6.63
C ALA A 21 -7.59 10.88 -7.48
N ARG A 22 -8.06 11.96 -8.13
CA ARG A 22 -9.27 11.97 -8.97
C ARG A 22 -8.97 11.98 -10.47
N HIS A 23 -7.70 11.93 -10.85
CA HIS A 23 -7.29 12.08 -12.24
C HIS A 23 -7.76 10.87 -13.07
N PRO A 24 -8.27 11.09 -14.30
CA PRO A 24 -8.75 10.00 -15.16
C PRO A 24 -7.64 8.98 -15.52
N GLN A 25 -6.38 9.39 -15.43
CA GLN A 25 -5.20 8.55 -15.70
C GLN A 25 -4.47 8.09 -14.43
N ARG A 26 -5.12 8.09 -13.26
CA ARG A 26 -4.47 7.73 -11.98
C ARG A 26 -3.88 6.32 -11.94
N ASN A 27 -4.44 5.38 -12.71
CA ASN A 27 -3.98 3.99 -12.78
C ASN A 27 -2.81 3.76 -13.78
N ILE A 28 -2.26 4.82 -14.41
CA ILE A 28 -1.13 4.66 -15.34
C ILE A 28 0.17 4.56 -14.55
N ILE A 29 0.77 3.37 -14.53
CA ILE A 29 2.09 3.13 -13.97
C ILE A 29 3.19 3.49 -14.98
N THR A 30 4.29 4.07 -14.49
CA THR A 30 5.46 4.42 -15.31
C THR A 30 6.55 3.35 -15.26
N ARG A 31 6.36 2.31 -14.45
CA ARG A 31 7.32 1.24 -14.26
C ARG A 31 6.63 -0.08 -13.93
N ALA A 32 7.05 -1.14 -14.61
CA ALA A 32 6.56 -2.49 -14.38
C ALA A 32 7.60 -3.53 -14.75
N VAL A 33 7.64 -4.64 -14.01
CA VAL A 33 8.52 -5.76 -14.29
C VAL A 33 8.18 -6.37 -15.65
N GLY A 34 9.20 -6.70 -16.44
CA GLY A 34 9.04 -7.33 -17.76
C GLY A 34 8.82 -6.34 -18.92
N THR A 35 8.77 -5.02 -18.65
CA THR A 35 8.69 -4.01 -19.73
C THR A 35 10.05 -3.63 -20.30
N ARG A 36 11.14 -3.84 -19.54
CA ARG A 36 12.52 -3.64 -19.97
C ARG A 36 13.43 -4.81 -19.56
N PRO A 37 14.56 -5.04 -20.27
CA PRO A 37 15.52 -6.10 -19.91
C PRO A 37 16.16 -5.90 -18.53
N ILE A 38 16.30 -4.65 -18.09
CA ILE A 38 16.83 -4.29 -16.76
C ILE A 38 15.88 -3.27 -16.14
N GLU A 39 15.31 -3.64 -15.00
CA GLU A 39 14.45 -2.79 -14.19
C GLU A 39 15.21 -2.27 -12.97
N ARG A 40 15.06 -0.98 -12.64
CA ARG A 40 15.82 -0.31 -11.56
C ARG A 40 15.12 -0.32 -10.21
N VAL A 41 15.14 -1.39 -9.41
CA VAL A 41 14.34 -1.42 -8.14
C VAL A 41 14.74 -0.37 -7.12
N ASP A 42 13.73 0.16 -6.41
CA ASP A 42 13.96 0.98 -5.23
C ASP A 42 14.14 0.06 -4.03
N VAL A 43 15.14 0.37 -3.21
CA VAL A 43 15.46 -0.40 -2.00
C VAL A 43 15.35 0.55 -0.82
N PHE A 44 14.58 0.14 0.18
CA PHE A 44 14.38 0.88 1.42
C PHE A 44 14.83 0.00 2.58
N GLU A 45 15.51 0.63 3.54
CA GLU A 45 15.90 -0.01 4.80
C GLU A 45 15.18 0.71 5.93
N CYS A 46 14.68 -0.05 6.90
CA CYS A 46 14.06 0.47 8.11
C CYS A 46 14.46 -0.39 9.30
N ALA A 47 14.37 0.17 10.51
CA ALA A 47 14.48 -0.62 11.73
C ALA A 47 13.31 -1.61 11.79
N TRP A 48 13.56 -2.81 12.31
CA TRP A 48 12.57 -3.88 12.43
C TRP A 48 12.73 -4.54 13.80
N GLU A 49 12.04 -3.98 14.78
CA GLU A 49 12.10 -4.37 16.18
C GLU A 49 10.89 -5.23 16.56
N LYS A 50 11.03 -5.96 17.68
CA LYS A 50 9.93 -6.76 18.23
C LYS A 50 8.71 -5.87 18.48
N GLY A 51 7.56 -6.31 18.00
CA GLY A 51 6.31 -5.56 18.08
C GLY A 51 5.94 -4.83 16.79
N ASP A 52 6.91 -4.63 15.87
CA ASP A 52 6.66 -3.94 14.63
C ASP A 52 5.73 -4.72 13.70
N LYS A 53 4.99 -3.97 12.89
CA LYS A 53 4.09 -4.50 11.88
C LYS A 53 4.29 -3.79 10.56
N LEU A 54 4.27 -4.57 9.48
CA LEU A 54 4.41 -4.07 8.12
C LEU A 54 3.18 -4.48 7.30
N LEU A 55 2.48 -3.49 6.74
CA LEU A 55 1.42 -3.71 5.75
C LEU A 55 2.01 -3.62 4.35
N ILE A 56 1.83 -4.67 3.56
CA ILE A 56 2.07 -4.69 2.12
C ILE A 56 0.72 -4.85 1.44
N CYS A 57 0.36 -3.93 0.55
CA CYS A 57 -0.94 -3.97 -0.13
C CYS A 57 -0.90 -3.41 -1.55
N THR A 58 -1.97 -3.66 -2.31
CA THR A 58 -2.19 -3.07 -3.63
C THR A 58 -2.89 -1.72 -3.53
N ASP A 59 -2.86 -0.94 -4.62
CA ASP A 59 -3.57 0.34 -4.78
C ASP A 59 -5.10 0.20 -4.70
N GLY A 60 -5.62 -0.96 -5.09
CA GLY A 60 -7.02 -1.33 -4.82
C GLY A 60 -7.43 -1.32 -3.35
N LEU A 61 -6.47 -1.32 -2.40
CA LEU A 61 -6.70 -1.16 -0.97
C LEU A 61 -6.49 0.30 -0.51
N TYR A 62 -5.25 0.81 -0.61
CA TYR A 62 -4.92 2.12 -0.03
C TYR A 62 -5.54 3.30 -0.78
N GLY A 63 -6.00 3.10 -2.02
CA GLY A 63 -6.73 4.11 -2.78
C GLY A 63 -8.14 4.38 -2.27
N GLU A 64 -8.72 3.43 -1.51
CA GLU A 64 -10.11 3.49 -1.04
C GLU A 64 -10.24 3.66 0.48
N LEU A 65 -9.16 3.41 1.23
CA LEU A 65 -9.11 3.52 2.69
C LEU A 65 -8.19 4.67 3.11
N SER A 66 -8.57 5.36 4.17
CA SER A 66 -7.76 6.40 4.79
C SER A 66 -6.62 5.84 5.65
N GLU A 67 -5.59 6.66 5.89
CA GLU A 67 -4.44 6.30 6.73
C GLU A 67 -4.87 5.86 8.14
N ASP A 68 -5.88 6.51 8.72
CA ASP A 68 -6.43 6.14 10.04
C ASP A 68 -7.04 4.73 10.05
N GLU A 69 -7.69 4.31 8.95
CA GLU A 69 -8.28 2.97 8.84
C GLU A 69 -7.20 1.90 8.71
N LEU A 70 -6.12 2.20 7.99
CA LEU A 70 -4.95 1.32 7.88
C LEU A 70 -4.22 1.23 9.22
N ALA A 71 -4.08 2.36 9.93
CA ALA A 71 -3.47 2.43 11.24
C ALA A 71 -4.26 1.65 12.31
N ASP A 72 -5.61 1.73 12.29
CA ASP A 72 -6.46 0.94 13.20
C ASP A 72 -6.26 -0.57 13.00
N ALA A 73 -6.12 -1.02 11.76
CA ALA A 73 -5.84 -2.42 11.46
C ALA A 73 -4.47 -2.86 11.98
N LEU A 74 -3.45 -2.01 11.83
CA LEU A 74 -2.11 -2.26 12.38
C LEU A 74 -2.05 -2.14 13.92
N GLY A 75 -2.99 -1.41 14.53
CA GLY A 75 -3.12 -1.27 15.98
C GLY A 75 -3.64 -2.53 16.69
N ARG A 76 -4.20 -3.49 15.97
CA ARG A 76 -4.77 -4.74 16.52
C ARG A 76 -3.71 -5.66 17.13
N SER A 77 -4.12 -6.60 17.99
CA SER A 77 -3.19 -7.58 18.55
C SER A 77 -2.67 -8.54 17.48
N ALA A 78 -1.58 -9.27 17.77
CA ALA A 78 -0.98 -10.21 16.82
C ALA A 78 -1.96 -11.32 16.39
N GLU A 79 -2.80 -11.76 17.33
CA GLU A 79 -3.81 -12.80 17.14
C GLU A 79 -4.97 -12.33 16.24
N GLU A 80 -5.18 -11.01 16.16
CA GLU A 80 -6.26 -10.40 15.40
C GLU A 80 -5.85 -10.03 13.96
N LEU A 81 -4.57 -10.17 13.59
CA LEU A 81 -4.06 -9.63 12.32
C LEU A 81 -4.71 -10.25 11.08
N GLN A 82 -5.05 -11.53 11.10
CA GLN A 82 -5.77 -12.14 9.98
C GLN A 82 -7.17 -11.50 9.82
N THR A 83 -7.89 -11.34 10.93
CA THR A 83 -9.20 -10.67 10.91
C THR A 83 -9.07 -9.20 10.52
N ALA A 84 -7.98 -8.53 10.91
CA ALA A 84 -7.69 -7.17 10.47
C ALA A 84 -7.48 -7.09 8.95
N CYS A 85 -6.71 -8.01 8.35
CA CYS A 85 -6.57 -8.13 6.91
C CYS A 85 -7.92 -8.34 6.21
N ASP A 86 -8.74 -9.27 6.71
CA ASP A 86 -10.05 -9.57 6.14
C ASP A 86 -10.97 -8.34 6.19
N ALA A 87 -10.96 -7.62 7.32
CA ALA A 87 -11.73 -6.39 7.49
C ALA A 87 -11.26 -5.27 6.56
N LEU A 88 -9.95 -5.12 6.33
CA LEU A 88 -9.42 -4.15 5.36
C LEU A 88 -9.94 -4.44 3.95
N VAL A 89 -9.87 -5.69 3.51
CA VAL A 89 -10.37 -6.11 2.18
C VAL A 89 -11.87 -5.85 2.07
N GLU A 90 -12.66 -6.24 3.08
CA GLU A 90 -14.11 -6.03 3.07
C GLU A 90 -14.48 -4.54 3.03
N ARG A 91 -13.76 -3.68 3.78
CA ARG A 91 -13.99 -2.24 3.78
C ARG A 91 -13.69 -1.62 2.42
N ALA A 92 -12.58 -1.98 1.80
CA ALA A 92 -12.23 -1.47 0.47
C ALA A 92 -13.25 -1.90 -0.60
N LEU A 93 -13.75 -3.15 -0.54
CA LEU A 93 -14.84 -3.60 -1.40
C LEU A 93 -16.13 -2.78 -1.18
N LYS A 94 -16.50 -2.50 0.08
CA LYS A 94 -17.67 -1.68 0.43
C LYS A 94 -17.52 -0.21 0.05
N ALA A 95 -16.30 0.33 0.09
CA ALA A 95 -15.97 1.68 -0.37
C ALA A 95 -16.11 1.84 -1.90
N GLY A 96 -16.15 0.72 -2.63
CA GLY A 96 -16.41 0.69 -4.06
C GLY A 96 -15.17 0.42 -4.91
N SER A 97 -14.12 -0.17 -4.31
CA SER A 97 -12.92 -0.60 -5.04
C SER A 97 -13.31 -1.41 -6.27
N ARG A 98 -12.76 -1.01 -7.42
CA ARG A 98 -12.98 -1.66 -8.72
C ARG A 98 -11.78 -2.47 -9.19
N ASP A 99 -10.77 -2.59 -8.35
CA ASP A 99 -9.50 -3.25 -8.66
C ASP A 99 -9.33 -4.54 -7.84
N ASN A 100 -8.29 -5.30 -8.16
CA ASN A 100 -7.88 -6.42 -7.32
C ASN A 100 -7.25 -5.91 -6.02
N ILE A 101 -7.71 -6.48 -4.92
CA ILE A 101 -7.29 -6.10 -3.58
C ILE A 101 -6.43 -7.23 -3.02
N SER A 102 -5.24 -6.90 -2.57
CA SER A 102 -4.37 -7.82 -1.84
C SER A 102 -3.73 -7.08 -0.67
N ALA A 103 -3.67 -7.75 0.48
CA ALA A 103 -3.12 -7.22 1.71
C ALA A 103 -2.36 -8.33 2.44
N VAL A 104 -1.20 -7.98 3.00
CA VAL A 104 -0.37 -8.84 3.85
C VAL A 104 0.08 -7.99 5.02
N ILE A 105 -0.19 -8.45 6.24
CA ILE A 105 0.40 -7.87 7.45
C ILE A 105 1.45 -8.85 7.97
N ILE A 106 2.66 -8.36 8.15
CA ILE A 106 3.78 -9.08 8.75
C ILE A 106 3.97 -8.52 10.16
N TYR A 107 4.13 -9.39 11.16
CA TYR A 107 4.37 -9.02 12.54
C TYR A 107 5.70 -9.58 13.01
N ASN A 108 6.49 -8.75 13.70
CA ASN A 108 7.71 -9.17 14.37
C ASN A 108 7.40 -9.61 15.81
N ASP A 109 7.31 -10.91 16.05
CA ASP A 109 7.15 -11.46 17.40
C ASP A 109 8.45 -11.43 18.24
N GLY A 110 9.58 -11.12 17.59
CA GLY A 110 10.91 -11.10 18.18
C GLY A 110 11.49 -12.49 18.43
N GLU A 111 10.94 -13.54 17.84
CA GLU A 111 11.59 -14.84 17.79
C GLU A 111 12.67 -14.80 16.71
N ASN A 112 13.94 -14.87 17.12
CA ASN A 112 15.00 -15.13 16.17
C ASN A 112 14.73 -16.51 15.56
N ALA A 113 14.60 -16.58 14.25
CA ALA A 113 14.66 -17.85 13.53
C ALA A 113 16.04 -18.47 13.81
N GLU A 114 16.10 -19.42 14.76
CA GLU A 114 17.24 -20.34 14.93
C GLU A 114 17.39 -21.25 13.71
#